data_AF-A0A849FNZ5-F1
#
_entry.id   AF-A0A849FNZ5-F1
#
_cell.length_a   1.000
_cell.length_b   1.000
_cell.length_c   1.000
_cell.angle_alpha   90.00
_cell.angle_beta   90.00
_cell.angle_gamma   90.00
#
_symmetry.space_group_name_H-M   'P 1'
#
loop_
_entity.id
_entity.type
_entity.pdbx_description
1 polymer ?
#
loop_
_entity_poly.entity_id
_entity_poly.type
_entity_poly.pdbx_seq_one_letter_code
_entity_poly.pdbx_strand_id
1 'polypeptide(L)'
;MYGLVNNGVRKFIVDSHGEDVWREICEKAGVPDEEFENLTAYDDQHTYALVGAVSEKLELPAEQVLEIFGEYWVGFSKATAIGRLIDQGSERFIDRIRGLDEMHERIKLTMTHLDPPSFEFEEVS
;
A
#
# COMPACT_ATOMS: atom_id res chain seq x y z
N MET A 1 -8.83 -4.48 1.96
CA MET A 1 -8.08 -3.54 1.11
C MET A 1 -8.01 -4.06 -0.31
N TYR A 2 -7.76 -3.20 -1.30
CA TYR A 2 -7.55 -3.65 -2.68
C TYR A 2 -6.29 -4.51 -2.81
N GLY A 3 -6.33 -5.50 -3.70
CA GLY A 3 -5.19 -6.38 -3.97
C GLY A 3 -3.92 -5.62 -4.38
N LEU A 4 -4.06 -4.41 -4.92
CA LEU A 4 -2.94 -3.50 -5.18
C LEU A 4 -2.08 -3.23 -3.94
N VAL A 5 -2.71 -3.07 -2.77
CA VAL A 5 -1.98 -2.83 -1.50
C VAL A 5 -1.20 -4.09 -1.09
N ASN A 6 -1.83 -5.25 -1.14
CA ASN A 6 -1.19 -6.53 -0.82
C ASN A 6 -0.03 -6.85 -1.77
N ASN A 7 -0.20 -6.56 -3.07
CA ASN A 7 0.89 -6.66 -4.05
C ASN A 7 2.01 -5.65 -3.77
N GLY A 8 1.69 -4.48 -3.22
CA GLY A 8 2.70 -3.55 -2.71
C GLY A 8 3.54 -4.19 -1.60
N VAL A 9 2.91 -4.85 -0.63
CA VAL A 9 3.61 -5.59 0.44
C VAL A 9 4.46 -6.72 -0.15
N ARG A 10 3.89 -7.55 -1.04
CA ARG A 10 4.64 -8.58 -1.76
C ARG A 10 5.89 -8.01 -2.41
N LYS A 11 5.71 -6.97 -3.22
CA LYS A 11 6.81 -6.39 -3.99
C LYS A 11 7.87 -5.76 -3.09
N PHE A 12 7.47 -5.09 -2.02
CA PHE A 12 8.40 -4.59 -1.00
C PHE A 12 9.29 -5.71 -0.45
N ILE A 13 8.69 -6.83 -0.06
CA ILE A 13 9.42 -7.98 0.50
C ILE A 13 10.30 -8.65 -0.55
N VAL A 14 9.78 -8.91 -1.74
CA VAL A 14 10.53 -9.55 -2.82
C VAL A 14 11.72 -8.69 -3.25
N ASP A 15 11.54 -7.38 -3.40
CA ASP A 15 12.61 -6.45 -3.79
C ASP A 15 13.71 -6.34 -2.71
N SER A 16 13.35 -6.46 -1.43
CA SER A 16 14.28 -6.22 -0.30
C SER A 16 14.90 -7.51 0.27
N HIS A 17 14.17 -8.63 0.21
CA HIS A 17 14.49 -9.87 0.92
C HIS A 17 14.36 -11.13 0.04
N GLY A 18 13.81 -11.01 -1.17
CA GLY A 18 13.67 -12.11 -2.13
C GLY A 18 12.40 -12.95 -1.97
N GLU A 19 12.16 -13.80 -2.98
CA GLU A 19 10.95 -14.64 -3.09
C GLU A 19 10.82 -15.69 -1.99
N ASP A 20 11.94 -16.23 -1.48
CA ASP A 20 11.89 -17.24 -0.43
C ASP A 20 11.37 -16.67 0.89
N VAL A 21 11.77 -15.44 1.22
CA VAL A 21 11.26 -14.74 2.41
C VAL A 21 9.78 -14.41 2.26
N TRP A 22 9.35 -14.01 1.06
CA TRP A 22 7.93 -13.80 0.76
C TRP A 22 7.10 -15.07 0.96
N ARG A 23 7.57 -16.22 0.49
CA ARG A 23 6.85 -17.50 0.66
C ARG A 23 6.64 -17.86 2.13
N GLU A 24 7.67 -17.68 2.96
CA GLU A 24 7.54 -17.89 4.41
C GLU A 24 6.53 -16.92 5.06
N ILE A 25 6.48 -15.68 4.59
CA ILE A 25 5.49 -14.69 5.03
C ILE A 25 4.07 -15.12 4.64
N CYS A 26 3.85 -15.61 3.41
CA CYS A 26 2.56 -16.13 2.95
C CYS A 26 2.08 -17.30 3.82
N GLU A 27 2.95 -18.29 4.04
CA GLU A 27 2.66 -19.45 4.89
C GLU A 27 2.24 -19.03 6.29
N LYS A 28 2.96 -18.05 6.87
CA LYS A 28 2.69 -17.54 8.21
C LYS A 28 1.42 -16.70 8.30
N ALA A 29 1.18 -15.85 7.30
CA ALA A 29 -0.01 -15.00 7.22
C ALA A 29 -1.28 -15.80 6.85
N GLY A 30 -1.14 -17.07 6.45
CA GLY A 30 -2.25 -17.89 5.99
C GLY A 30 -2.85 -17.40 4.67
N VAL A 31 -2.04 -16.74 3.83
CA VAL A 31 -2.46 -16.26 2.50
C VAL A 31 -1.77 -17.09 1.42
N PRO A 32 -2.43 -17.32 0.26
CA PRO A 32 -1.80 -18.02 -0.85
C PRO A 32 -0.55 -17.28 -1.37
N ASP A 33 0.48 -18.04 -1.76
CA ASP A 33 1.66 -17.51 -2.46
C ASP A 33 1.33 -17.26 -3.96
N GLU A 34 0.37 -16.37 -4.19
CA GLU A 34 -0.11 -15.97 -5.51
C GLU A 34 -0.23 -14.44 -5.56
N GLU A 35 -0.17 -13.86 -6.76
CA GLU A 35 -0.42 -12.43 -6.92
C GLU A 35 -1.89 -12.09 -6.67
N PHE A 36 -2.13 -11.01 -5.94
CA PHE A 36 -3.49 -10.51 -5.75
C PHE A 36 -3.98 -9.82 -7.02
N GLU A 37 -5.26 -9.95 -7.33
CA GLU A 37 -5.86 -9.13 -8.39
C GLU A 37 -5.92 -7.65 -7.97
N ASN A 38 -5.20 -6.78 -8.68
CA ASN A 38 -5.04 -5.36 -8.29
C ASN A 38 -6.35 -4.60 -8.09
N LEU A 39 -7.36 -4.89 -8.91
CA LEU A 39 -8.67 -4.21 -8.92
C LEU A 39 -9.75 -4.97 -8.13
N THR A 40 -9.36 -5.94 -7.32
CA THR A 40 -10.26 -6.73 -6.49
C THR A 40 -10.11 -6.29 -5.03
N ALA A 41 -11.24 -6.12 -4.33
CA ALA A 41 -11.25 -5.84 -2.91
C ALA A 41 -11.15 -7.15 -2.12
N TYR A 42 -10.26 -7.16 -1.13
CA TYR A 42 -10.05 -8.26 -0.20
C TYR A 42 -10.40 -7.81 1.22
N ASP A 43 -10.59 -8.76 2.13
CA ASP A 43 -10.69 -8.46 3.57
C ASP A 43 -9.40 -7.78 4.06
N ASP A 44 -9.53 -6.74 4.89
CA ASP A 44 -8.40 -6.05 5.50
C ASP A 44 -7.52 -6.98 6.34
N GLN A 45 -8.11 -8.06 6.87
CA GLN A 45 -7.39 -9.11 7.60
C GLN A 45 -6.21 -9.68 6.81
N HIS A 46 -6.27 -9.74 5.47
CA HIS A 46 -5.13 -10.20 4.68
C HIS A 46 -3.93 -9.27 4.80
N THR A 47 -4.13 -7.95 4.69
CA THR A 47 -3.04 -6.99 4.82
C THR A 47 -2.51 -6.95 6.25
N TYR A 48 -3.39 -7.00 7.25
CA TYR A 48 -2.97 -7.07 8.66
C TYR A 48 -2.15 -8.33 8.96
N ALA A 49 -2.58 -9.49 8.46
CA ALA A 49 -1.87 -10.76 8.61
C ALA A 49 -0.50 -10.72 7.91
N LEU A 50 -0.43 -10.16 6.69
CA LEU A 50 0.82 -9.95 5.97
C LEU A 50 1.79 -9.07 6.75
N VAL A 51 1.35 -7.90 7.23
CA VAL A 51 2.19 -6.99 8.02
C VAL A 51 2.66 -7.64 9.32
N GLY A 52 1.78 -8.38 10.01
CA GLY A 52 2.15 -9.16 11.20
C GLY A 52 3.21 -10.22 10.90
N ALA A 53 3.03 -10.98 9.82
CA ALA A 53 4.00 -11.99 9.40
C ALA A 53 5.36 -11.36 9.01
N VAL A 54 5.35 -10.21 8.33
CA VAL A 54 6.57 -9.43 8.04
C VAL A 54 7.26 -8.96 9.32
N SER A 55 6.49 -8.39 10.25
CA SER A 55 6.98 -7.93 11.55
C SER A 55 7.71 -9.04 12.29
N GLU A 56 7.09 -10.22 12.38
CA GLU A 56 7.72 -11.37 13.04
C GLU A 56 8.91 -11.94 12.26
N LYS A 57 8.85 -11.97 10.92
CA LYS A 57 9.93 -12.52 10.07
C LYS A 57 11.17 -11.64 10.07
N LEU A 58 11.00 -10.33 10.14
CA LEU A 58 12.08 -9.34 10.15
C LEU A 58 12.51 -8.90 11.55
N GLU A 59 11.83 -9.39 12.60
CA GLU A 59 12.05 -9.00 14.00
C GLU A 59 11.93 -7.49 14.22
N LEU A 60 11.00 -6.85 13.50
CA LEU A 60 10.71 -5.42 13.59
C LEU A 60 9.32 -5.20 14.20
N PRO A 61 9.11 -4.15 15.02
CA PRO A 61 7.77 -3.73 15.42
C PRO A 61 6.89 -3.47 14.19
N ALA A 62 5.60 -3.80 14.28
CA ALA A 62 4.66 -3.63 13.17
C ALA A 62 4.56 -2.16 12.72
N GLU A 63 4.67 -1.22 13.66
CA GLU A 63 4.71 0.22 13.40
C GLU A 63 5.89 0.59 12.49
N GLN A 64 7.06 0.03 12.75
CA GLN A 64 8.25 0.27 11.93
C GLN A 64 8.12 -0.35 10.53
N VAL A 65 7.50 -1.54 10.44
CA VAL A 65 7.18 -2.15 9.13
C VAL A 65 6.24 -1.25 8.33
N LEU A 66 5.21 -0.69 8.97
CA LEU A 66 4.25 0.21 8.32
C LEU A 66 4.88 1.53 7.88
N GLU A 67 5.81 2.10 8.65
CA GLU A 67 6.57 3.29 8.26
C GLU A 67 7.40 3.04 6.99
N ILE A 68 8.18 1.95 6.99
CA ILE A 68 9.03 1.56 5.85
C ILE A 68 8.15 1.25 4.62
N PHE A 69 7.06 0.52 4.83
CA PHE A 69 6.12 0.21 3.76
C PHE A 69 5.46 1.48 3.21
N GLY A 70 5.09 2.43 4.06
CA GLY A 70 4.53 3.73 3.66
C GLY A 70 5.50 4.53 2.78
N GLU A 71 6.79 4.53 3.10
CA GLU A 71 7.82 5.15 2.25
C GLU A 71 7.91 4.46 0.88
N TYR A 72 8.00 3.13 0.87
CA TYR A 72 8.03 2.32 -0.36
C TYR A 72 6.78 2.53 -1.21
N TRP A 73 5.61 2.62 -0.58
CA TRP A 73 4.31 2.77 -1.22
C TRP A 73 4.24 3.99 -2.13
N VAL A 74 4.86 5.11 -1.75
CA VAL A 74 4.84 6.34 -2.56
C VAL A 74 5.49 6.12 -3.94
N GLY A 75 6.60 5.39 -3.99
CA GLY A 75 7.28 5.05 -5.24
C GLY A 75 6.53 3.96 -6.03
N PHE A 76 6.14 2.89 -5.33
CA PHE A 76 5.43 1.77 -5.91
C PHE A 76 4.12 2.19 -6.58
N SER A 77 3.24 2.87 -5.84
CA SER A 77 1.89 3.25 -6.28
C SER A 77 1.94 4.12 -7.53
N LYS A 78 2.86 5.08 -7.62
CA LYS A 78 3.10 5.90 -8.81
C LYS A 78 3.47 5.09 -10.05
N ALA A 79 4.25 4.02 -9.87
CA ALA A 79 4.68 3.14 -10.95
C ALA A 79 3.57 2.17 -11.41
N THR A 80 2.41 2.12 -10.75
CA THR A 80 1.27 1.29 -11.17
C THR A 80 0.53 1.94 -12.34
N ALA A 81 -0.28 1.16 -13.06
CA ALA A 81 -1.12 1.71 -14.14
C ALA A 81 -2.09 2.79 -13.62
N ILE A 82 -2.64 2.59 -12.42
CA ILE A 82 -3.59 3.51 -11.78
C ILE A 82 -2.87 4.78 -11.32
N GLY A 83 -1.71 4.62 -10.70
CA GLY A 83 -0.85 5.75 -10.33
C GLY A 83 -0.51 6.62 -11.54
N ARG A 84 -0.05 6.03 -12.65
CA ARG A 84 0.26 6.78 -13.88
C ARG A 84 -0.93 7.53 -14.50
N LEU A 85 -2.15 7.01 -14.35
CA LEU A 85 -3.35 7.67 -14.88
C LEU A 85 -3.77 8.88 -14.04
N ILE A 86 -3.45 8.87 -12.75
CA ILE A 86 -3.95 9.83 -11.77
C ILE A 86 -2.85 10.81 -11.33
N ASP A 87 -1.59 10.53 -11.67
CA ASP A 87 -0.42 11.40 -11.46
C ASP A 87 -0.59 12.72 -12.22
N GLN A 88 -1.16 13.69 -11.52
CA GLN A 88 -1.33 15.08 -11.94
C GLN A 88 -0.61 16.03 -10.96
N GLY A 89 0.27 15.49 -10.11
CA GLY A 89 0.76 16.17 -8.91
C GLY A 89 1.76 17.30 -9.17
N SER A 90 1.53 18.43 -8.50
CA SER A 90 2.49 19.53 -8.35
C SER A 90 3.86 19.06 -7.83
N GLU A 91 4.93 19.75 -8.23
CA GLU A 91 6.28 19.49 -7.72
C GLU A 91 6.41 19.83 -6.22
N ARG A 92 5.54 20.70 -5.69
CA ARG A 92 5.59 21.13 -4.28
C ARG A 92 4.92 20.11 -3.37
N PHE A 93 5.60 19.78 -2.26
CA PHE A 93 5.09 18.84 -1.26
C PHE A 93 3.70 19.21 -0.73
N ILE A 94 3.50 20.46 -0.30
CA ILE A 94 2.22 20.91 0.28
C ILE A 94 1.05 20.73 -0.67
N ASP A 95 1.24 21.01 -1.96
CA ASP A 95 0.18 20.86 -2.96
C ASP A 95 -0.18 19.40 -3.17
N ARG A 96 0.81 18.49 -3.15
CA ARG A 96 0.54 17.05 -3.23
C ARG A 96 -0.27 16.55 -2.04
N ILE A 97 0.11 16.97 -0.84
CA ILE A 97 -0.55 16.55 0.38
C ILE A 97 -1.99 17.09 0.43
N ARG A 98 -2.20 18.36 0.03
CA ARG A 98 -3.55 18.96 -0.11
C ARG A 98 -4.42 18.28 -1.18
N GLY A 99 -3.80 17.69 -2.20
CA GLY A 99 -4.49 16.98 -3.28
C GLY A 99 -4.81 15.51 -3.01
N LEU A 100 -4.49 14.96 -1.82
CA LEU A 100 -4.67 13.54 -1.53
C LEU A 100 -6.14 13.09 -1.59
N ASP A 101 -7.07 13.87 -1.05
CA ASP A 101 -8.50 13.52 -1.05
C ASP A 101 -9.05 13.53 -2.48
N GLU A 102 -8.73 14.56 -3.27
CA GLU A 102 -9.13 14.64 -4.69
C GLU A 102 -8.52 13.50 -5.52
N MET A 103 -7.26 13.14 -5.25
CA MET A 103 -6.61 12.00 -5.87
C MET A 103 -7.37 10.71 -5.57
N HIS A 104 -7.73 10.44 -4.31
CA HIS A 104 -8.46 9.23 -3.93
C HIS A 104 -9.89 9.19 -4.51
N GLU A 105 -10.59 10.32 -4.58
CA GLU A 105 -11.90 10.39 -5.25
C GLU A 105 -11.80 10.03 -6.74
N ARG A 106 -10.72 10.44 -7.42
CA ARG A 106 -10.46 10.01 -8.81
C ARG A 106 -10.16 8.51 -8.90
N ILE A 107 -9.41 7.94 -7.95
CA ILE A 107 -9.15 6.49 -7.92
C ILE A 107 -10.47 5.71 -7.76
N LYS A 108 -11.40 6.22 -6.95
CA LYS A 108 -12.71 5.60 -6.67
C LYS A 108 -13.58 5.39 -7.92
N LEU A 109 -13.37 6.19 -8.98
CA LEU A 109 -14.01 5.99 -10.28
C LEU A 109 -13.64 4.64 -10.94
N THR A 110 -12.45 4.11 -10.62
CA THR A 110 -11.98 2.80 -11.09
C THR A 110 -12.13 1.73 -10.01
N MET A 111 -11.81 2.08 -8.77
CA MET A 111 -11.88 1.22 -7.60
C MET A 111 -13.17 1.53 -6.79
N THR A 112 -14.31 1.04 -7.26
CA THR A 112 -15.63 1.41 -6.72
C THR A 112 -15.88 1.02 -5.26
N HIS A 113 -15.12 0.07 -4.71
CA HIS A 113 -15.17 -0.35 -3.31
C HIS A 113 -14.09 0.31 -2.46
N LEU A 114 -13.40 1.33 -2.98
CA LEU A 114 -12.34 2.01 -2.24
C LEU A 114 -12.94 2.76 -1.06
N ASP A 115 -12.39 2.47 0.12
CA ASP A 115 -12.60 3.24 1.34
C ASP A 115 -11.30 4.03 1.62
N PRO A 116 -11.16 5.24 1.07
CA PRO A 116 -9.92 5.99 1.17
C PRO A 116 -9.79 6.71 2.52
N PRO A 117 -8.55 7.01 2.96
CA PRO A 117 -8.36 8.00 4.01
C PRO A 117 -8.84 9.38 3.58
N SER A 118 -9.21 10.22 4.55
CA SER A 118 -9.45 11.66 4.36
C SER A 118 -8.42 12.46 5.14
N PHE A 119 -7.90 13.52 4.52
CA PHE A 119 -6.87 14.38 5.06
C PHE A 119 -7.36 15.83 5.15
N GLU A 120 -7.46 16.35 6.37
CA GLU A 120 -7.78 17.75 6.64
C GLU A 120 -6.52 18.54 7.01
N PHE A 121 -6.50 19.83 6.66
CA PHE A 121 -5.37 20.71 6.89
C PHE A 121 -5.80 21.96 7.65
N GLU A 122 -5.08 22.26 8.72
CA GLU A 122 -5.20 23.50 9.48
C GLU A 122 -3.85 24.23 9.45
N GLU A 123 -3.86 25.51 9.10
CA GLU A 123 -2.67 26.35 9.23
C GLU A 123 -2.55 26.81 10.68
N VAL A 124 -1.48 26.37 11.35
CA VAL A 124 -1.21 26.75 12.73
C VAL A 124 -0.47 28.09 12.75
N SER A 125 -1.11 29.12 13.29
CA SER A 125 -0.59 30.49 13.47
C SER A 125 0.22 30.66 14.75
#